data_AF-H0J4K5-F1
#
_entry.id   AF-H0J4K5-F1
#
_cell.length_a   1.000
_cell.length_b   1.000
_cell.length_c   1.000
_cell.angle_alpha   90.00
_cell.angle_beta   90.00
_cell.angle_gamma   90.00
#
_symmetry.space_group_name_H-M   'P 1'
#
loop_
_entity.id
_entity.type
_entity.pdbx_description
1 polymer ?
#
loop_
_entity_poly.entity_id
_entity_poly.type
_entity_poly.pdbx_seq_one_letter_code
_entity_poly.pdbx_strand_id
1 'polypeptide(L)'
;MLANRRGVCQDFAHLAIGALRSVGLTARYVSGYLETQPPPGQPRLIGADASHAWLAAWIPDWGWLALDPTNGTEPGEQHPVLAWGRDYADVAPLKGVMNGGGDHQLELEVEVDVMPLNDSAA
;
A
#
# COMPACT_ATOMS: atom_id res chain seq x y z
N MET A 1 11.55 7.14 -11.90
CA MET A 1 11.66 5.71 -11.55
C MET A 1 12.55 4.90 -12.49
N LEU A 2 12.16 4.64 -13.75
CA LEU A 2 12.82 3.65 -14.62
C LEU A 2 14.32 3.88 -14.88
N ALA A 3 14.74 5.13 -15.14
CA ALA A 3 16.16 5.44 -15.36
C ALA A 3 17.00 5.37 -14.07
N ASN A 4 16.41 5.79 -12.94
CA ASN A 4 17.11 5.93 -11.65
C ASN A 4 16.92 4.72 -10.73
N ARG A 5 16.08 3.76 -11.11
CA ARG A 5 15.70 2.55 -10.35
C ARG A 5 15.28 2.84 -8.90
N ARG A 6 14.59 3.96 -8.72
CA ARG A 6 14.15 4.50 -7.43
C ARG A 6 12.73 5.01 -7.52
N GLY A 7 11.94 4.71 -6.50
CA GLY A 7 10.55 5.11 -6.36
C GLY A 7 10.03 4.70 -4.99
N VAL A 8 8.80 5.11 -4.69
CA VAL A 8 8.05 4.67 -3.51
C VAL A 8 7.15 3.49 -3.86
N CYS A 9 6.46 2.91 -2.87
CA CYS A 9 5.58 1.76 -3.06
C CYS A 9 4.55 1.95 -4.18
N GLN A 10 4.00 3.16 -4.32
CA GLN A 10 3.08 3.53 -5.40
C GLN A 10 3.71 3.36 -6.79
N ASP A 11 4.97 3.78 -6.97
CA ASP A 11 5.68 3.65 -8.25
C ASP A 11 5.86 2.18 -8.64
N PHE A 12 6.26 1.35 -7.67
CA PHE A 12 6.47 -0.09 -7.90
C PHE A 12 5.16 -0.80 -8.24
N ALA A 13 4.09 -0.53 -7.50
CA ALA A 13 2.78 -1.09 -7.77
C ALA A 13 2.27 -0.67 -9.17
N HIS A 14 2.36 0.62 -9.52
CA HIS A 14 1.96 1.11 -10.84
C HIS A 14 2.77 0.48 -11.97
N LEU A 15 4.10 0.39 -11.82
CA LEU A 15 4.97 -0.19 -12.84
C LEU A 15 4.62 -1.67 -13.07
N ALA A 16 4.49 -2.45 -12.01
CA ALA A 16 4.18 -3.87 -12.10
C ALA A 16 2.77 -4.11 -12.69
N ILE A 17 1.77 -3.31 -12.32
CA ILE A 17 0.44 -3.35 -12.93
C ILE A 17 0.51 -3.03 -14.42
N GLY A 18 1.25 -1.99 -14.81
CA GLY A 18 1.44 -1.62 -16.21
C GLY A 18 2.11 -2.73 -17.01
N ALA A 19 3.16 -3.36 -16.45
CA ALA A 19 3.84 -4.49 -17.07
C ALA A 19 2.92 -5.70 -17.27
N LEU A 20 2.16 -6.11 -16.25
CA LEU A 20 1.21 -7.21 -16.35
C LEU A 20 0.11 -6.93 -17.39
N ARG A 21 -0.49 -5.74 -17.35
CA ARG A 21 -1.54 -5.35 -18.30
C ARG A 21 -1.02 -5.30 -19.74
N SER A 22 0.25 -4.92 -19.94
CA SER A 22 0.86 -4.89 -21.28
C SER A 22 0.97 -6.26 -21.96
N VAL A 23 1.00 -7.34 -21.17
CA VAL A 23 1.02 -8.72 -21.67
C VAL A 23 -0.35 -9.40 -21.56
N GLY A 24 -1.41 -8.62 -21.33
CA GLY A 24 -2.79 -9.11 -21.29
C GLY A 24 -3.24 -9.70 -19.95
N LEU A 25 -2.44 -9.55 -18.89
CA LEU A 25 -2.83 -10.01 -17.56
C LEU A 25 -3.65 -8.95 -16.82
N THR A 26 -4.78 -9.39 -16.26
CA THR A 26 -5.62 -8.55 -15.41
C THR A 26 -4.94 -8.31 -14.08
N ALA A 27 -4.68 -7.05 -13.76
CA ALA A 27 -4.12 -6.63 -12.48
C ALA A 27 -4.89 -5.45 -11.89
N ARG A 28 -4.93 -5.34 -10.57
CA ARG A 28 -5.55 -4.24 -9.81
C ARG A 28 -4.55 -3.64 -8.82
N TYR A 29 -4.73 -2.36 -8.52
CA TYR A 29 -4.00 -1.65 -7.49
C TYR A 29 -4.67 -1.89 -6.13
N VAL A 30 -3.86 -2.08 -5.09
CA VAL A 30 -4.33 -2.28 -3.72
C VAL A 30 -3.66 -1.25 -2.82
N SER A 31 -4.47 -0.55 -2.04
CA SER A 31 -4.04 0.42 -1.03
C SER A 31 -4.41 -0.10 0.35
N GLY A 32 -3.52 0.09 1.31
CA GLY A 32 -3.71 -0.38 2.67
C GLY A 32 -2.63 0.16 3.59
N TYR A 33 -2.37 -0.59 4.66
CA TYR A 33 -1.25 -0.33 5.56
C TYR A 33 -0.28 -1.51 5.54
N LEU A 34 0.93 -1.27 6.01
CA LEU A 34 1.92 -2.31 6.27
C LEU A 34 2.31 -2.24 7.73
N GLU A 35 2.04 -3.32 8.46
CA GLU A 35 2.56 -3.49 9.81
C GLU A 35 4.08 -3.62 9.75
N THR A 36 4.78 -2.67 10.34
CA THR A 36 6.25 -2.71 10.40
C THR A 36 6.73 -3.25 11.74
N GLN A 37 7.60 -4.25 11.69
CA GLN A 37 8.24 -4.77 12.90
C GLN A 37 9.47 -3.90 13.22
N PRO A 38 9.59 -3.34 14.43
CA PRO A 38 10.77 -2.56 14.80
C PRO A 38 12.02 -3.45 14.85
N PRO A 39 13.23 -2.88 14.71
CA PRO A 39 14.46 -3.59 14.96
C PRO A 39 14.49 -4.23 16.35
N PRO A 40 15.16 -5.38 16.54
CA PRO A 40 15.27 -6.04 17.85
C PRO A 40 15.75 -5.08 18.94
N GLY A 41 14.99 -4.98 20.03
CA GLY A 41 15.32 -4.14 21.18
C GLY A 41 14.76 -2.71 21.15
N GLN A 42 13.98 -2.34 20.12
CA GLN A 42 13.23 -1.09 20.10
C GLN A 42 11.74 -1.33 20.37
N PRO A 43 11.07 -0.46 21.15
CA PRO A 43 9.64 -0.57 21.35
C PRO A 43 8.92 -0.42 19.99
N ARG A 44 7.84 -1.17 19.81
CA ARG A 44 6.94 -0.97 18.67
C ARG A 44 6.43 0.46 18.71
N LEU A 45 6.66 1.20 17.63
CA LEU A 45 6.10 2.53 17.49
C LEU A 45 4.61 2.38 17.17
N ILE A 46 3.77 2.70 18.14
CA ILE A 46 2.32 2.82 17.96
C ILE A 46 2.11 3.97 16.97
N GLY A 47 1.36 3.74 15.88
CA GLY A 47 1.13 4.75 14.84
C GLY A 47 2.14 4.75 13.69
N ALA A 48 3.22 3.96 13.74
CA ALA A 48 4.24 3.94 12.68
C ALA A 48 3.91 3.07 11.46
N ASP A 49 2.73 2.46 11.41
CA ASP A 49 2.33 1.63 10.28
C ASP A 49 2.00 2.54 9.09
N ALA A 50 2.89 2.51 8.10
CA ALA A 50 2.83 3.40 6.96
C ALA A 50 1.72 2.97 5.99
N SER A 51 1.07 3.96 5.37
CA SER A 51 0.26 3.70 4.17
C SER A 51 1.13 2.97 3.14
N HIS A 52 0.61 1.87 2.60
CA HIS A 52 1.33 1.03 1.66
C HIS A 52 0.50 0.72 0.43
N ALA A 53 1.20 0.37 -0.64
CA ALA A 53 0.63 0.09 -1.94
C ALA A 53 1.27 -1.13 -2.58
N TRP A 54 0.41 -1.99 -3.12
CA TRP A 54 0.82 -3.20 -3.83
C TRP A 54 -0.18 -3.52 -4.95
N LEU A 55 -0.11 -4.71 -5.52
CA LEU A 55 -1.04 -5.13 -6.57
C LEU A 55 -1.61 -6.52 -6.34
N ALA A 56 -2.67 -6.84 -7.07
CA ALA A 56 -3.10 -8.22 -7.24
C ALA A 56 -3.35 -8.53 -8.71
N ALA A 57 -2.96 -9.73 -9.16
CA ALA A 57 -3.18 -10.25 -10.50
C ALA A 57 -4.25 -11.34 -10.47
N TRP A 58 -5.12 -11.38 -11.48
CA TRP A 58 -6.11 -12.45 -11.62
C TRP A 58 -5.48 -13.65 -12.31
N ILE A 59 -5.54 -14.80 -11.65
CA ILE A 59 -5.12 -16.08 -12.17
C ILE A 59 -6.37 -16.94 -12.39
N PRO A 60 -6.66 -17.41 -13.61
CA PRO A 60 -7.77 -18.32 -13.88
C PRO A 60 -7.76 -19.50 -12.91
N ASP A 61 -8.95 -19.88 -12.43
CA ASP A 61 -9.18 -20.99 -11.49
C ASP A 61 -8.54 -20.83 -10.09
N TRP A 62 -7.75 -19.79 -9.84
CA TRP A 62 -7.07 -19.55 -8.56
C TRP A 62 -7.51 -18.26 -7.86
N GLY A 63 -7.94 -17.26 -8.64
CA GLY A 63 -8.44 -16.00 -8.12
C GLY A 63 -7.37 -14.89 -8.12
N TRP A 64 -7.45 -13.99 -7.15
CA TRP A 64 -6.53 -12.85 -7.05
C TRP A 64 -5.26 -13.22 -6.27
N LEU A 65 -4.12 -13.21 -6.96
CA LEU A 65 -2.80 -13.34 -6.34
C LEU A 65 -2.25 -11.95 -6.00
N ALA A 66 -2.04 -11.67 -4.72
CA ALA A 66 -1.45 -10.41 -4.26
C ALA A 66 0.09 -10.45 -4.33
N LEU A 67 0.71 -9.34 -4.73
CA LEU A 67 2.17 -9.21 -4.87
C LEU A 67 2.62 -7.83 -4.38
N ASP A 68 3.63 -7.79 -3.51
CA ASP A 68 4.29 -6.56 -3.03
C ASP A 68 5.66 -6.39 -3.73
N PRO A 69 5.72 -5.65 -4.86
CA PRO A 69 6.97 -5.41 -5.57
C PRO A 69 7.94 -4.48 -4.83
N THR A 70 7.49 -3.78 -3.78
CA THR A 70 8.34 -2.89 -2.98
C THR A 70 9.26 -3.71 -2.09
N ASN A 71 8.70 -4.74 -1.45
CA ASN A 71 9.41 -5.61 -0.52
C ASN A 71 9.83 -6.95 -1.14
N GLY A 72 9.32 -7.28 -2.33
CA GLY A 72 9.60 -8.55 -3.00
C GLY A 72 8.92 -9.75 -2.34
N THR A 73 7.75 -9.53 -1.72
CA THR A 73 7.04 -10.54 -0.93
C THR A 73 5.59 -10.70 -1.39
N GLU A 74 4.95 -11.78 -0.95
CA GLU A 74 3.50 -11.94 -1.02
C GLU A 74 2.86 -11.23 0.19
N PRO A 75 1.88 -10.33 0.01
CA PRO A 75 1.16 -9.69 1.11
C PRO A 75 0.48 -10.72 2.03
N GLY A 76 0.65 -10.55 3.33
CA GLY A 76 0.07 -11.42 4.37
C GLY A 76 -0.85 -10.65 5.32
N GLU A 77 -1.00 -11.15 6.55
CA GLU A 77 -1.81 -10.49 7.60
C GLU A 77 -1.30 -9.09 7.96
N GLN A 78 -0.01 -8.83 7.72
CA GLN A 78 0.65 -7.55 7.91
C GLN A 78 0.25 -6.48 6.88
N HIS A 79 -0.52 -6.84 5.86
CA HIS A 79 -0.95 -5.96 4.78
C HIS A 79 -2.48 -5.75 4.80
N PRO A 80 -3.04 -5.13 5.86
CA PRO A 80 -4.48 -4.89 5.91
C PRO A 80 -4.92 -4.05 4.71
N VAL A 81 -5.83 -4.63 3.92
CA VAL A 81 -6.40 -3.99 2.71
C VAL A 81 -7.39 -2.92 3.14
N LEU A 82 -7.19 -1.69 2.67
CA LEU A 82 -8.16 -0.60 2.83
C LEU A 82 -9.08 -0.51 1.61
N ALA A 83 -8.51 -0.55 0.41
CA ALA A 83 -9.24 -0.39 -0.85
C ALA A 83 -8.48 -1.00 -2.04
N TRP A 84 -9.18 -1.27 -3.13
CA TRP A 84 -8.58 -1.71 -4.40
C TRP A 84 -9.29 -1.08 -5.60
N GLY A 85 -8.56 -0.86 -6.68
CA GLY A 85 -9.02 -0.14 -7.87
C GLY A 85 -8.15 -0.38 -9.09
N ARG A 86 -8.35 0.40 -10.17
CA ARG A 86 -7.52 0.26 -11.38
C ARG A 86 -6.14 0.86 -11.18
N ASP A 87 -6.05 1.93 -10.39
CA ASP A 87 -4.83 2.65 -10.04
C ASP A 87 -5.03 3.46 -8.74
N TYR A 88 -4.02 4.21 -8.32
CA TYR A 88 -4.07 5.05 -7.12
C TYR A 88 -5.22 6.07 -7.12
N ALA A 89 -5.63 6.61 -8.27
CA ALA A 89 -6.65 7.67 -8.31
C ALA A 89 -8.04 7.16 -7.91
N ASP A 90 -8.30 5.86 -8.06
CA ASP A 90 -9.53 5.19 -7.62
C ASP A 90 -9.56 4.98 -6.09
N VAL A 91 -8.40 4.97 -5.41
CA VAL A 91 -8.27 4.50 -4.01
C VAL A 91 -7.33 5.35 -3.15
N ALA A 92 -7.12 6.62 -3.52
CA ALA A 92 -6.29 7.53 -2.75
C ALA A 92 -6.83 7.66 -1.30
N PRO A 93 -6.02 7.42 -0.26
CA PRO A 93 -6.46 7.46 1.14
C PRO A 93 -7.04 8.81 1.56
N LEU A 94 -6.51 9.89 0.99
CA LEU A 94 -6.99 11.26 1.18
C LEU A 94 -7.01 11.95 -0.19
N LYS A 95 -8.14 12.56 -0.54
CA LYS A 95 -8.29 13.37 -1.76
C LYS A 95 -9.05 14.65 -1.42
N GLY A 96 -8.49 15.79 -1.77
CA GLY A 96 -9.08 17.11 -1.54
C GLY A 96 -8.66 18.09 -2.61
N VAL A 97 -9.39 19.20 -2.70
CA VAL A 97 -9.05 20.34 -3.56
C VAL A 97 -8.85 21.55 -2.67
N MET A 98 -7.74 22.25 -2.84
CA MET A 98 -7.45 23.51 -2.15
C MET A 98 -7.67 24.67 -3.15
N ASN A 99 -8.52 25.63 -2.78
CA ASN A 99 -8.77 26.84 -3.57
C ASN A 99 -8.25 28.07 -2.79
N GLY A 100 -7.23 28.74 -3.30
CA GLY A 100 -6.55 29.88 -2.64
C GLY A 100 -5.06 29.96 -2.99
N GLY A 101 -4.31 30.89 -2.38
CA GLY A 101 -2.86 31.01 -2.53
C GLY A 101 -2.20 31.93 -1.48
N GLY A 102 -1.02 31.52 -1.01
CA GLY A 102 -0.17 32.17 0.01
C GLY A 102 0.96 31.22 0.43
N ASP A 103 1.83 31.63 1.37
CA ASP A 103 2.80 30.69 1.98
C ASP A 103 2.05 29.65 2.82
N HIS A 104 2.19 28.37 2.45
CA HIS A 104 1.54 27.25 3.13
C HIS A 104 2.59 26.23 3.53
N GLN A 105 2.72 25.99 4.83
CA GLN A 105 3.47 24.86 5.38
C GLN A 105 2.47 23.74 5.66
N LEU A 106 2.69 22.59 5.04
CA LEU A 106 1.91 21.38 5.23
C LEU A 106 2.67 20.48 6.21
N GLU A 107 2.20 20.44 7.45
CA GLU A 107 2.57 19.41 8.42
C GLU A 107 1.45 18.37 8.44
N LEU A 108 1.76 17.15 8.02
CA LEU A 108 0.83 16.04 7.99
C LEU A 108 1.45 14.88 8.77
N GLU A 109 0.80 14.51 9.87
CA GLU A 109 1.10 13.31 10.64
C GLU A 109 -0.05 12.34 10.43
N VAL A 110 0.25 11.15 9.90
CA VAL A 110 -0.71 10.07 9.72
C VAL A 110 -0.21 8.90 10.54
N GLU A 111 -0.99 8.55 11.55
CA GLU A 111 -0.70 7.42 12.42
C GLU A 111 -1.78 6.35 12.27
N VAL A 112 -1.36 5.11 12.06
CA VAL A 112 -2.24 3.94 12.08
C VAL A 112 -1.65 2.90 13.00
N ASP A 113 -2.51 2.30 13.82
CA ASP A 113 -2.15 1.21 14.73
C ASP A 113 -2.92 -0.05 14.37
N VAL A 114 -2.20 -1.10 13.98
CA VAL A 114 -2.76 -2.42 13.72
C VAL A 114 -2.62 -3.28 14.98
N MET A 115 -3.73 -3.44 15.71
CA MET A 115 -3.78 -4.26 16.91
C MET A 115 -4.34 -5.67 16.61
N PRO A 116 -3.65 -6.75 17.02
CA PRO A 116 -4.24 -8.09 17.02
C PRO A 116 -5.48 -8.12 17.90
N LEU A 117 -6.57 -8.70 17.39
CA LEU A 117 -7.74 -9.00 18.23
C LEU A 117 -7.39 -10.20 19.11
N ASN A 118 -7.27 -9.98 20.42
CA ASN A 118 -7.18 -11.09 21.37
C ASN A 118 -8.58 -11.71 21.51
N ASP A 119 -8.74 -12.97 21.08
CA ASP A 119 -9.90 -13.81 21.40
C ASP A 119 -9.88 -14.22 22.88
N SER A 120 -10.05 -13.24 23.76
CA SER A 120 -10.23 -13.44 25.20
C SER A 120 -11.63 -12.96 25.61
N ALA A 121 -12.64 -13.54 24.97
CA ALA A 121 -14.03 -13.49 25.40
C ALA A 121 -14.69 -14.85 25.11
N ALA A 122 -14.29 -15.87 25.86
CA ALA A 122 -15.05 -17.09 26.08
C ALA A 122 -14.94 -17.47 27.57
#